data_AF-A0A8C0MQ86-F1
#
_entry.id   AF-A0A8C0MQ86-F1
#
_cell.length_a   1.000
_cell.length_b   1.000
_cell.length_c   1.000
_cell.angle_alpha   90.00
_cell.angle_beta   90.00
_cell.angle_gamma   90.00
#
_symmetry.space_group_name_H-M   'P 1'
#
loop_
_entity.id
_entity.type
_entity.pdbx_description
1 polymer ?
#
loop_
_entity_poly.entity_id
_entity_poly.type
_entity_poly.pdbx_seq_one_letter_code
_entity_poly.pdbx_strand_id
1 'polypeptide(L)'
;MGIATLGLLCVVLLLPLLVFGVPTEEPSSREAVASGPHGYCQRCCDSESEDPLAPADAADVSSASPPGLPYVLPEVRPYINITILKGDKGDRGLLGAPGKLGREGPRGERGPQGGKGAKGQAGSPGGPCQTRFSAFSVGRKTALHSSEGFQPLLFDTVFVNPDGHFDLAAGHFVAPLRGLYFFSLNVHSWNFKETYVHVMHNEEAAVILYAQPSDRSIMQSQSVMLALAPGDRVWARLFKRERENAVYSDDVDTYITFSGHLIKPEDD
;
A
#
# COMPACT_ATOMS: atom_id res chain seq x y z
N MET A 1 81.39 -36.58 34.17
CA MET A 1 81.49 -35.44 35.11
C MET A 1 80.36 -34.50 34.71
N GLY A 2 79.22 -34.44 35.41
CA GLY A 2 79.09 -33.94 36.79
C GLY A 2 79.30 -32.42 36.73
N ILE A 3 78.28 -31.56 36.91
CA ILE A 3 77.48 -31.38 38.13
C ILE A 3 76.00 -31.06 37.82
N ALA A 4 75.10 -31.17 38.80
CA ALA A 4 73.66 -30.92 38.72
C ALA A 4 73.21 -29.67 39.53
N THR A 5 71.90 -29.52 39.76
CA THR A 5 71.18 -28.52 40.61
C THR A 5 71.00 -27.13 39.97
N LEU A 6 69.95 -26.33 40.24
CA LEU A 6 68.67 -26.45 41.00
C LEU A 6 67.69 -25.50 40.24
N GLY A 7 66.40 -25.74 39.99
CA GLY A 7 65.34 -26.11 40.94
C GLY A 7 64.75 -24.87 41.62
N LEU A 8 63.73 -24.23 41.02
CA LEU A 8 62.83 -23.30 41.73
C LEU A 8 61.41 -23.32 41.15
N LEU A 9 60.48 -23.94 41.89
CA LEU A 9 59.04 -23.74 41.69
C LEU A 9 58.65 -22.36 42.21
N CYS A 10 57.71 -21.70 41.55
CA CYS A 10 56.94 -20.61 42.16
C CYS A 10 55.45 -20.89 41.96
N VAL A 11 54.84 -21.55 42.95
CA VAL A 11 53.39 -21.74 43.05
C VAL A 11 52.84 -20.60 43.90
N VAL A 12 52.01 -19.73 43.32
CA VAL A 12 51.27 -18.69 44.06
C VAL A 12 49.79 -18.74 43.69
N LEU A 13 49.07 -19.52 44.50
CA LEU A 13 47.70 -19.29 45.00
C LEU A 13 46.67 -18.60 44.07
N LEU A 14 45.73 -19.43 43.60
CA LEU A 14 44.36 -19.02 43.28
C LEU A 14 43.62 -18.53 44.54
N LEU A 15 42.86 -17.43 44.42
CA LEU A 15 41.88 -17.01 45.42
C LEU A 15 40.70 -16.31 44.70
N PRO A 16 39.49 -16.88 44.71
CA PRO A 16 38.34 -16.25 44.07
C PRO A 16 37.67 -15.25 45.01
N LEU A 17 37.56 -13.99 44.58
CA LEU A 17 36.77 -12.99 45.30
C LEU A 17 35.29 -13.14 44.96
N LEU A 18 34.58 -13.93 45.77
CA LEU A 18 33.12 -13.90 45.84
C LEU A 18 32.67 -12.57 46.43
N VAL A 19 31.99 -11.75 45.64
CA VAL A 19 31.24 -10.58 46.14
C VAL A 19 29.76 -10.94 46.17
N PHE A 20 29.19 -10.96 47.37
CA PHE A 20 27.75 -11.09 47.56
C PHE A 20 27.02 -9.84 47.05
N GLY A 21 25.88 -10.04 46.39
CA GLY A 21 25.12 -8.95 45.76
C GLY A 21 24.23 -8.16 46.72
N VAL A 22 23.69 -7.06 46.19
CA VAL A 22 22.52 -6.33 46.73
C VAL A 22 21.64 -5.98 45.52
N PRO A 23 20.31 -6.19 45.58
CA PRO A 23 19.41 -5.90 44.47
C PRO A 23 18.94 -4.44 44.48
N THR A 24 18.66 -3.89 43.29
CA THR A 24 18.05 -2.56 43.17
C THR A 24 16.92 -2.59 42.11
N GLU A 25 15.70 -2.80 42.62
CA GLU A 25 14.42 -2.23 42.18
C GLU A 25 14.20 -1.94 40.68
N GLU A 26 13.32 -2.73 40.04
CA GLU A 26 12.57 -2.27 38.86
C GLU A 26 11.46 -1.28 39.26
N PRO A 27 11.31 -0.13 38.58
CA PRO A 27 10.06 0.63 38.63
C PRO A 27 9.06 0.05 37.62
N SER A 28 8.23 -0.88 38.06
CA SER A 28 7.02 -1.30 37.35
C SER A 28 6.02 -0.14 37.25
N SER A 29 5.80 0.39 36.05
CA SER A 29 4.61 1.19 35.71
C SER A 29 3.69 0.43 34.74
N ARG A 30 2.91 -0.51 35.28
CA ARG A 30 1.76 -1.08 34.57
C ARG A 30 0.63 -0.04 34.52
N GLU A 31 0.53 0.70 33.42
CA GLU A 31 -0.73 1.35 33.05
C GLU A 31 -1.50 0.46 32.08
N ALA A 32 -2.60 -0.10 32.58
CA ALA A 32 -3.53 -0.88 31.78
C ALA A 32 -4.43 0.05 30.96
N VAL A 33 -4.02 0.37 29.73
CA VAL A 33 -4.91 1.04 28.77
C VAL A 33 -5.90 0.02 28.23
N ALA A 34 -7.17 0.22 28.56
CA ALA A 34 -8.26 -0.68 28.20
C ALA A 34 -8.45 -0.80 26.67
N SER A 35 -8.71 -2.02 26.21
CA SER A 35 -9.06 -2.34 24.83
C SER A 35 -10.41 -1.73 24.43
N GLY A 36 -10.39 -0.71 23.56
CA GLY A 36 -11.56 -0.21 22.83
C GLY A 36 -11.73 -0.92 21.47
N PRO A 37 -12.96 -1.11 20.96
CA PRO A 37 -13.20 -1.94 19.78
C PRO A 37 -12.87 -1.25 18.45
N HIS A 38 -12.09 -1.96 17.62
CA HIS A 38 -11.99 -1.89 16.16
C HIS A 38 -12.53 -0.64 15.45
N GLY A 39 -11.67 0.37 15.28
CA GLY A 39 -11.85 1.39 14.25
C GLY A 39 -11.62 0.79 12.86
N TYR A 40 -12.61 0.86 11.97
CA TYR A 40 -12.44 0.51 10.55
C TYR A 40 -11.53 1.51 9.85
N CYS A 41 -10.65 1.03 8.96
CA CYS A 41 -9.81 1.88 8.13
C CYS A 41 -10.57 2.31 6.87
N GLN A 42 -10.76 3.62 6.68
CA GLN A 42 -11.45 4.21 5.53
C GLN A 42 -10.45 4.95 4.63
N ARG A 43 -10.52 4.71 3.31
CA ARG A 43 -9.66 5.39 2.31
C ARG A 43 -10.11 6.84 2.13
N CYS A 44 -9.14 7.76 2.12
CA CYS A 44 -9.39 9.21 2.05
C CYS A 44 -9.60 9.76 0.61
N CYS A 45 -10.02 8.93 -0.36
CA CYS A 45 -9.98 9.29 -1.78
C CYS A 45 -11.26 9.00 -2.59
N ASP A 46 -12.39 8.78 -1.93
CA ASP A 46 -13.69 8.63 -2.62
C ASP A 46 -14.49 9.94 -2.53
N SER A 47 -14.16 10.90 -3.41
CA SER A 47 -14.96 12.09 -3.64
C SER A 47 -16.05 11.81 -4.68
N GLU A 48 -17.29 11.70 -4.20
CA GLU A 48 -18.57 11.89 -4.92
C GLU A 48 -18.73 11.13 -6.25
N SER A 49 -19.32 9.94 -6.17
CA SER A 49 -19.89 9.24 -7.32
C SER A 49 -21.34 9.66 -7.56
N GLU A 50 -21.56 10.69 -8.39
CA GLU A 50 -22.83 10.91 -9.08
C GLU A 50 -22.62 10.73 -10.60
N ASP A 51 -23.35 9.77 -11.17
CA ASP A 51 -23.33 9.39 -12.59
C ASP A 51 -24.75 9.62 -13.16
N PRO A 52 -24.97 9.70 -14.48
CA PRO A 52 -25.39 10.96 -15.09
C PRO A 52 -26.81 10.88 -15.67
N LEU A 53 -27.33 12.01 -16.17
CA LEU A 53 -28.15 12.09 -17.39
C LEU A 53 -28.50 13.57 -17.72
N ALA A 54 -28.05 14.05 -18.88
CA ALA A 54 -28.43 15.34 -19.47
C ALA A 54 -29.66 15.16 -20.42
N PRO A 55 -30.26 16.22 -21.03
CA PRO A 55 -29.59 16.99 -22.10
C PRO A 55 -29.90 18.50 -22.19
N ALA A 56 -29.01 19.22 -22.91
CA ALA A 56 -29.19 20.40 -23.80
C ALA A 56 -30.17 21.54 -23.39
N ASP A 57 -29.79 22.82 -23.45
CA ASP A 57 -29.38 23.53 -24.68
C ASP A 57 -28.43 24.73 -24.44
N ALA A 58 -27.95 25.34 -25.54
CA ALA A 58 -26.83 26.30 -25.56
C ALA A 58 -27.18 27.78 -25.33
N ALA A 59 -26.23 28.57 -24.78
CA ALA A 59 -25.62 29.77 -25.40
C ALA A 59 -24.86 30.71 -24.42
N ASP A 60 -23.76 31.30 -24.94
CA ASP A 60 -23.10 32.59 -24.63
C ASP A 60 -22.80 33.12 -23.19
N VAL A 61 -21.49 33.07 -22.87
CA VAL A 61 -20.56 34.23 -22.70
C VAL A 61 -20.81 35.35 -21.65
N SER A 62 -19.71 35.61 -20.90
CA SER A 62 -19.27 36.85 -20.22
C SER A 62 -19.78 37.22 -18.81
N SER A 63 -18.91 36.91 -17.83
CA SER A 63 -18.21 37.84 -16.92
C SER A 63 -18.88 39.11 -16.34
N ALA A 64 -18.62 39.29 -15.04
CA ALA A 64 -18.54 40.53 -14.24
C ALA A 64 -19.57 40.63 -13.09
N SER A 65 -19.09 41.17 -11.97
CA SER A 65 -19.65 41.01 -10.61
C SER A 65 -20.58 42.19 -10.20
N PRO A 66 -21.24 42.15 -9.02
CA PRO A 66 -22.52 42.84 -8.75
C PRO A 66 -22.33 44.26 -8.16
N PRO A 67 -23.38 45.09 -7.94
CA PRO A 67 -24.29 44.94 -6.77
C PRO A 67 -25.75 45.44 -6.94
N GLY A 68 -26.61 45.23 -5.93
CA GLY A 68 -27.79 46.08 -5.69
C GLY A 68 -29.17 45.41 -5.50
N LEU A 69 -29.75 45.59 -4.31
CA LEU A 69 -31.19 45.48 -3.99
C LEU A 69 -31.79 46.93 -3.92
N PRO A 70 -33.11 47.19 -3.80
CA PRO A 70 -34.33 46.37 -4.03
C PRO A 70 -35.55 47.11 -4.71
N TYR A 71 -36.69 46.39 -4.89
CA TYR A 71 -38.11 46.84 -5.00
C TYR A 71 -38.71 47.45 -6.31
N VAL A 72 -40.08 47.44 -6.32
CA VAL A 72 -41.06 48.12 -7.22
C VAL A 72 -41.43 47.34 -8.51
N LEU A 73 -42.70 47.05 -8.91
CA LEU A 73 -44.08 47.06 -8.35
C LEU A 73 -45.00 46.17 -9.25
N PRO A 74 -46.23 45.69 -8.85
CA PRO A 74 -47.08 44.89 -9.75
C PRO A 74 -48.09 45.71 -10.58
N GLU A 75 -48.36 45.30 -11.83
CA GLU A 75 -49.29 45.99 -12.72
C GLU A 75 -50.67 45.29 -12.82
N VAL A 76 -51.76 46.09 -12.79
CA VAL A 76 -53.16 45.63 -12.78
C VAL A 76 -53.90 46.20 -13.99
N ARG A 77 -54.56 45.36 -14.81
CA ARG A 77 -55.48 45.82 -15.88
C ARG A 77 -56.63 44.82 -16.16
N PRO A 78 -57.87 45.09 -15.70
CA PRO A 78 -59.08 44.38 -16.14
C PRO A 78 -60.13 45.29 -16.79
N TYR A 79 -60.77 44.86 -17.90
CA TYR A 79 -62.13 45.23 -18.38
C TYR A 79 -62.46 44.49 -19.71
N ILE A 80 -63.70 44.39 -20.24
CA ILE A 80 -65.05 44.82 -19.79
C ILE A 80 -66.06 43.69 -20.06
N ASN A 81 -67.22 43.75 -19.38
CA ASN A 81 -68.32 42.78 -19.50
C ASN A 81 -69.38 43.23 -20.51
N ILE A 82 -69.90 42.33 -21.36
CA ILE A 82 -71.01 42.60 -22.29
C ILE A 82 -72.18 41.61 -22.04
N THR A 83 -72.92 41.80 -20.94
CA THR A 83 -74.07 40.92 -20.60
C THR A 83 -75.32 41.68 -20.12
N ILE A 84 -75.59 42.88 -20.65
CA ILE A 84 -76.82 43.63 -20.35
C ILE A 84 -77.38 44.35 -21.59
N LEU A 85 -77.98 43.60 -22.52
CA LEU A 85 -79.11 44.11 -23.31
C LEU A 85 -80.05 42.94 -23.68
N LYS A 86 -81.36 43.21 -23.57
CA LYS A 86 -82.49 42.39 -24.02
C LYS A 86 -82.86 41.17 -23.15
N GLY A 87 -83.79 41.39 -22.22
CA GLY A 87 -84.67 40.34 -21.72
C GLY A 87 -85.89 40.16 -22.64
N ASP A 88 -86.62 39.06 -22.50
CA ASP A 88 -87.87 38.82 -23.22
C ASP A 88 -88.93 38.11 -22.33
N LYS A 89 -90.17 38.09 -22.84
CA LYS A 89 -91.44 37.95 -22.11
C LYS A 89 -91.85 36.50 -21.79
N GLY A 90 -92.75 36.32 -20.80
CA GLY A 90 -93.22 35.03 -20.26
C GLY A 90 -94.13 34.16 -21.14
N ASP A 91 -94.77 33.19 -20.49
CA ASP A 91 -94.85 31.78 -20.95
C ASP A 91 -95.81 31.41 -22.10
N ARG A 92 -95.56 30.25 -22.71
CA ARG A 92 -96.57 29.41 -23.38
C ARG A 92 -96.56 28.00 -22.80
N GLY A 93 -97.75 27.40 -22.71
CA GLY A 93 -97.98 26.10 -22.07
C GLY A 93 -97.40 24.87 -22.79
N LEU A 94 -97.53 23.73 -22.11
CA LEU A 94 -96.78 22.49 -22.32
C LEU A 94 -97.03 21.78 -23.66
N LEU A 95 -95.97 21.17 -24.21
CA LEU A 95 -96.04 20.02 -25.11
C LEU A 95 -95.62 18.76 -24.34
N GLY A 96 -96.30 17.64 -24.55
CA GLY A 96 -96.04 16.38 -23.83
C GLY A 96 -94.64 15.82 -24.07
N ALA A 97 -94.07 15.17 -23.04
CA ALA A 97 -92.71 14.66 -23.08
C ALA A 97 -92.52 13.52 -24.10
N PRO A 98 -91.49 13.58 -24.98
CA PRO A 98 -91.05 12.44 -25.76
C PRO A 98 -90.65 11.25 -24.85
N GLY A 99 -90.86 10.03 -25.33
CA GLY A 99 -90.50 8.81 -24.60
C GLY A 99 -89.00 8.78 -24.23
N LYS A 100 -88.69 8.28 -23.03
CA LYS A 100 -87.31 8.23 -22.52
C LYS A 100 -86.43 7.40 -23.46
N LEU A 101 -85.38 8.02 -24.02
CA LEU A 101 -84.30 7.31 -24.68
C LEU A 101 -83.71 6.29 -23.69
N GLY A 102 -83.49 5.05 -24.15
CA GLY A 102 -82.85 4.02 -23.34
C GLY A 102 -81.50 4.50 -22.83
N ARG A 103 -81.21 4.28 -21.54
CA ARG A 103 -79.91 4.64 -20.97
C ARG A 103 -78.81 3.83 -21.67
N GLU A 104 -77.82 4.52 -22.21
CA GLU A 104 -76.58 3.89 -22.66
C GLU A 104 -75.95 3.11 -21.48
N GLY A 105 -75.46 1.90 -21.77
CA GLY A 105 -74.92 1.03 -20.74
C GLY A 105 -73.71 1.67 -20.04
N PRO A 106 -73.50 1.41 -18.74
CA PRO A 106 -72.34 1.95 -18.04
C PRO A 106 -71.05 1.51 -18.73
N ARG A 107 -70.15 2.47 -19.00
CA ARG A 107 -68.83 2.21 -19.57
C ARG A 107 -68.09 1.22 -18.66
N GLY A 108 -67.64 0.09 -19.23
CA GLY A 108 -66.92 -0.95 -18.50
C GLY A 108 -65.70 -0.39 -17.74
N GLU A 109 -65.49 -0.91 -16.53
CA GLU A 109 -64.41 -0.44 -15.66
C GLU A 109 -63.03 -0.69 -16.28
N ARG A 110 -62.08 0.22 -16.00
CA ARG A 110 -60.70 0.06 -16.45
C ARG A 110 -60.08 -1.11 -15.68
N GLY A 111 -59.53 -2.09 -16.39
CA GLY A 111 -58.83 -3.23 -15.78
C GLY A 111 -57.70 -2.79 -14.84
N PRO A 112 -57.38 -3.61 -13.81
CA PRO A 112 -56.39 -3.27 -12.80
C PRO A 112 -55.01 -3.04 -13.43
N GLN A 113 -54.27 -2.07 -12.88
CA GLN A 113 -52.89 -1.81 -13.29
C GLN A 113 -52.01 -3.01 -12.97
N GLY A 114 -51.17 -3.44 -13.93
CA GLY A 114 -50.22 -4.53 -13.74
C GLY A 114 -49.25 -4.24 -12.59
N GLY A 115 -48.94 -5.27 -11.80
CA GLY A 115 -48.03 -5.15 -10.66
C GLY A 115 -46.63 -4.71 -11.07
N LYS A 116 -45.97 -3.93 -10.21
CA LYS A 116 -44.57 -3.50 -10.41
C LYS A 116 -43.67 -4.73 -10.50
N GLY A 117 -42.82 -4.78 -11.54
CA GLY A 117 -41.86 -5.88 -11.73
C GLY A 117 -40.92 -6.05 -10.53
N ALA A 118 -40.55 -7.30 -10.25
CA ALA A 118 -39.63 -7.62 -9.17
C ALA A 118 -38.26 -6.97 -9.40
N LYS A 119 -37.60 -6.50 -8.33
CA LYS A 119 -36.22 -6.02 -8.39
C LYS A 119 -35.31 -7.19 -8.79
N GLY A 120 -34.39 -6.95 -9.73
CA GLY A 120 -33.37 -7.93 -10.10
C GLY A 120 -32.55 -8.39 -8.89
N GLN A 121 -32.13 -9.64 -8.89
CA GLN A 121 -31.26 -10.18 -7.84
C GLN A 121 -29.90 -9.49 -7.87
N ALA A 122 -29.26 -9.36 -6.71
CA ALA A 122 -27.88 -8.90 -6.65
C ALA A 122 -26.96 -9.91 -7.34
N GLY A 123 -25.91 -9.42 -8.00
CA GLY A 123 -24.87 -10.27 -8.57
C GLY A 123 -24.17 -11.10 -7.49
N SER A 124 -23.61 -12.24 -7.88
CA SER A 124 -22.78 -13.05 -6.98
C SER A 124 -21.60 -12.22 -6.44
N PRO A 125 -21.22 -12.38 -5.16
CA PRO A 125 -20.00 -11.79 -4.64
C PRO A 125 -18.79 -12.10 -5.53
N GLY A 126 -17.90 -11.12 -5.71
CA GLY A 126 -16.64 -11.33 -6.41
C GLY A 126 -15.79 -12.38 -5.70
N GLY A 127 -14.92 -13.06 -6.47
CA GLY A 127 -13.97 -14.02 -5.90
C GLY A 127 -13.01 -13.37 -4.89
N PRO A 128 -12.39 -14.16 -4.00
CA PRO A 128 -11.42 -13.63 -3.04
C PRO A 128 -10.25 -12.97 -3.76
N CYS A 129 -9.83 -11.80 -3.26
CA CYS A 129 -8.65 -11.11 -3.75
C CYS A 129 -7.40 -11.96 -3.43
N GLN A 130 -6.83 -12.63 -4.42
CA GLN A 130 -5.64 -13.45 -4.27
C GLN A 130 -4.41 -12.54 -4.15
N THR A 131 -4.16 -12.02 -2.95
CA THR A 131 -3.02 -11.16 -2.66
C THR A 131 -1.73 -11.99 -2.72
N ARG A 132 -1.04 -11.92 -3.85
CA ARG A 132 0.29 -12.51 -4.03
C ARG A 132 1.33 -11.65 -3.30
N PHE A 133 2.12 -12.26 -2.44
CA PHE A 133 3.24 -11.64 -1.74
C PHE A 133 4.51 -12.47 -1.92
N SER A 134 5.66 -11.82 -1.72
CA SER A 134 6.97 -12.45 -1.63
C SER A 134 7.90 -11.44 -0.97
N ALA A 135 8.56 -11.82 0.12
CA ALA A 135 9.50 -10.94 0.81
C ALA A 135 10.61 -11.75 1.48
N PHE A 136 11.80 -11.15 1.56
CA PHE A 136 12.90 -11.66 2.35
C PHE A 136 13.68 -10.51 3.01
N SER A 137 14.34 -10.85 4.12
CA SER A 137 15.32 -10.01 4.79
C SER A 137 16.33 -10.92 5.48
N VAL A 138 17.59 -10.81 5.06
CA VAL A 138 18.71 -11.64 5.52
C VAL A 138 19.86 -10.75 5.96
N GLY A 139 20.68 -11.26 6.87
CA GLY A 139 21.83 -10.58 7.46
C GLY A 139 23.10 -11.41 7.32
N ARG A 140 24.24 -10.74 7.35
CA ARG A 140 25.55 -11.37 7.46
C ARG A 140 26.28 -10.78 8.67
N LYS A 141 26.63 -11.62 9.63
CA LYS A 141 27.45 -11.29 10.79
C LYS A 141 28.93 -11.43 10.50
N THR A 142 29.32 -12.38 9.66
CA THR A 142 30.74 -12.60 9.37
C THR A 142 31.33 -11.54 8.42
N ALA A 143 32.52 -11.02 8.74
CA ALA A 143 33.33 -10.24 7.81
C ALA A 143 33.57 -10.97 6.46
N LEU A 144 33.90 -10.25 5.39
CA LEU A 144 34.34 -10.86 4.14
C LEU A 144 35.35 -10.00 3.38
N HIS A 145 36.48 -10.61 3.01
CA HIS A 145 37.44 -10.08 2.04
C HIS A 145 37.21 -10.70 0.67
N SER A 146 37.43 -9.90 -0.38
CA SER A 146 37.47 -10.35 -1.77
C SER A 146 38.61 -11.35 -2.05
N SER A 147 38.36 -12.22 -3.03
CA SER A 147 39.34 -13.11 -3.64
C SER A 147 39.78 -12.59 -5.02
N GLU A 148 40.75 -13.25 -5.66
CA GLU A 148 41.12 -13.04 -7.07
C GLU A 148 39.91 -13.14 -8.03
N GLY A 149 38.92 -13.97 -7.67
CA GLY A 149 37.66 -14.13 -8.39
C GLY A 149 36.51 -13.30 -7.81
N PHE A 150 35.44 -13.16 -8.60
CA PHE A 150 34.16 -12.66 -8.10
C PHE A 150 33.61 -13.64 -7.05
N GLN A 151 33.16 -13.12 -5.91
CA GLN A 151 32.71 -13.94 -4.78
C GLN A 151 31.29 -13.54 -4.35
N PRO A 152 30.34 -14.49 -4.26
CA PRO A 152 29.00 -14.20 -3.77
C PRO A 152 29.05 -13.75 -2.31
N LEU A 153 28.21 -12.78 -1.97
CA LEU A 153 27.99 -12.32 -0.60
C LEU A 153 26.93 -13.21 0.04
N LEU A 154 27.36 -14.25 0.76
CA LEU A 154 26.47 -15.19 1.44
C LEU A 154 25.99 -14.62 2.79
N PHE A 155 24.76 -14.96 3.18
CA PHE A 155 24.11 -14.47 4.41
C PHE A 155 23.97 -15.61 5.41
N ASP A 156 24.32 -15.35 6.68
CA ASP A 156 24.35 -16.33 7.77
C ASP A 156 23.14 -16.21 8.72
N THR A 157 22.37 -15.12 8.61
CA THR A 157 21.26 -14.77 9.50
C THR A 157 19.99 -14.53 8.68
N VAL A 158 18.85 -15.04 9.15
CA VAL A 158 17.54 -14.83 8.50
C VAL A 158 16.63 -14.06 9.44
N PHE A 159 16.10 -12.94 8.96
CA PHE A 159 15.05 -12.18 9.66
C PHE A 159 13.66 -12.53 9.12
N VAL A 160 13.53 -12.61 7.78
CA VAL A 160 12.28 -12.90 7.08
C VAL A 160 12.61 -13.73 5.84
N ASN A 161 11.98 -14.90 5.68
CA ASN A 161 11.99 -15.70 4.44
C ASN A 161 10.82 -16.72 4.46
N PRO A 162 9.55 -16.28 4.62
CA PRO A 162 8.42 -17.16 4.91
C PRO A 162 8.16 -18.20 3.81
N ASP A 163 8.34 -17.80 2.55
CA ASP A 163 8.04 -18.62 1.38
C ASP A 163 9.27 -19.38 0.84
N GLY A 164 10.45 -19.19 1.44
CA GLY A 164 11.70 -19.82 1.00
C GLY A 164 12.25 -19.31 -0.34
N HIS A 165 11.75 -18.19 -0.87
CA HIS A 165 12.21 -17.61 -2.15
C HIS A 165 13.65 -17.09 -2.13
N PHE A 166 14.27 -16.94 -0.95
CA PHE A 166 15.71 -16.71 -0.83
C PHE A 166 16.46 -18.01 -0.48
N ASP A 167 17.32 -18.47 -1.38
CA ASP A 167 18.24 -19.59 -1.15
C ASP A 167 19.51 -19.10 -0.43
N LEU A 168 19.69 -19.57 0.81
CA LEU A 168 20.82 -19.22 1.67
C LEU A 168 22.14 -19.91 1.25
N ALA A 169 22.06 -21.08 0.61
CA ALA A 169 23.24 -21.81 0.17
C ALA A 169 23.87 -21.16 -1.07
N ALA A 170 23.04 -20.66 -1.99
CA ALA A 170 23.48 -19.86 -3.13
C ALA A 170 23.67 -18.37 -2.79
N GLY A 171 22.95 -17.84 -1.81
CA GLY A 171 22.85 -16.40 -1.53
C GLY A 171 21.97 -15.65 -2.54
N HIS A 172 20.99 -16.35 -3.13
CA HIS A 172 20.20 -15.86 -4.27
C HIS A 172 18.70 -15.76 -3.89
N PHE A 173 18.10 -14.60 -4.16
CA PHE A 173 16.65 -14.50 -4.31
C PHE A 173 16.24 -15.06 -5.67
N VAL A 174 15.21 -15.90 -5.72
CA VAL A 174 14.59 -16.40 -6.95
C VAL A 174 13.17 -15.86 -7.04
N ALA A 175 12.86 -15.10 -8.10
CA ALA A 175 11.55 -14.50 -8.28
C ALA A 175 10.47 -15.58 -8.51
N PRO A 176 9.46 -15.73 -7.63
CA PRO A 176 8.39 -16.72 -7.80
C PRO A 176 7.36 -16.30 -8.86
N LEU A 177 7.26 -15.00 -9.12
CA LEU A 177 6.15 -14.36 -9.83
C LEU A 177 6.69 -13.23 -10.71
N ARG A 178 6.01 -12.99 -11.84
CA ARG A 178 6.22 -11.79 -12.64
C ARG A 178 5.79 -10.55 -11.84
N GLY A 179 6.59 -9.50 -11.85
CA GLY A 179 6.21 -8.24 -11.21
C GLY A 179 7.36 -7.29 -10.92
N LEU A 180 7.02 -6.19 -10.25
CA LEU A 180 7.97 -5.18 -9.79
C LEU A 180 8.38 -5.49 -8.34
N TYR A 181 9.69 -5.63 -8.12
CA TYR A 181 10.30 -5.90 -6.82
C TYR A 181 11.18 -4.73 -6.39
N PHE A 182 11.24 -4.46 -5.09
CA PHE A 182 12.21 -3.55 -4.48
C PHE A 182 13.29 -4.35 -3.76
N PHE A 183 14.54 -3.91 -3.89
CA PHE A 183 15.69 -4.48 -3.19
C PHE A 183 16.47 -3.37 -2.48
N SER A 184 16.94 -3.66 -1.27
CA SER A 184 17.81 -2.78 -0.48
C SER A 184 18.93 -3.59 0.19
N LEU A 185 20.16 -3.16 -0.08
CA LEU A 185 21.40 -3.71 0.45
C LEU A 185 22.09 -2.65 1.31
N ASN A 186 22.33 -2.96 2.59
CA ASN A 186 23.16 -2.17 3.48
C ASN A 186 24.46 -2.92 3.79
N VAL A 187 25.59 -2.21 3.76
CA VAL A 187 26.93 -2.73 3.96
C VAL A 187 27.76 -1.70 4.73
N HIS A 188 28.43 -2.15 5.79
CA HIS A 188 29.43 -1.35 6.51
C HIS A 188 30.80 -1.54 5.85
N SER A 189 31.46 -0.44 5.50
CA SER A 189 32.79 -0.47 4.90
C SER A 189 33.89 -0.82 5.90
N TRP A 190 35.00 -1.35 5.40
CA TRP A 190 36.15 -1.75 6.21
C TRP A 190 37.26 -0.69 6.16
N ASN A 191 37.85 -0.33 7.31
CA ASN A 191 38.90 0.70 7.40
C ASN A 191 40.09 0.39 6.48
N PHE A 192 40.54 1.37 5.70
CA PHE A 192 41.64 1.27 4.73
C PHE A 192 41.43 0.21 3.62
N LYS A 193 40.18 -0.21 3.38
CA LYS A 193 39.81 -1.13 2.30
C LYS A 193 38.73 -0.51 1.43
N GLU A 194 38.71 -0.90 0.17
CA GLU A 194 37.61 -0.55 -0.72
C GLU A 194 36.39 -1.38 -0.36
N THR A 195 35.19 -0.83 -0.54
CA THR A 195 33.97 -1.63 -0.53
C THR A 195 33.31 -1.50 -1.89
N TYR A 196 33.37 -2.57 -2.68
CA TYR A 196 32.79 -2.64 -4.02
C TYR A 196 31.94 -3.91 -4.13
N VAL A 197 30.62 -3.74 -4.06
CA VAL A 197 29.64 -4.83 -4.15
C VAL A 197 28.72 -4.56 -5.35
N HIS A 198 28.43 -5.60 -6.12
CA HIS A 198 27.40 -5.55 -7.17
C HIS A 198 26.12 -6.19 -6.65
N VAL A 199 24.98 -5.54 -6.87
CA VAL A 199 23.68 -6.22 -6.88
C VAL A 199 23.45 -6.70 -8.30
N MET A 200 23.32 -8.02 -8.42
CA MET A 200 23.23 -8.75 -9.68
C MET A 200 21.77 -9.07 -10.00
N HIS A 201 21.38 -8.90 -11.27
CA HIS A 201 20.17 -9.48 -11.85
C HIS A 201 20.62 -10.52 -12.87
N ASN A 202 20.30 -11.78 -12.59
CA ASN A 202 20.86 -12.94 -13.28
C ASN A 202 22.40 -12.89 -13.31
N GLU A 203 22.99 -12.66 -14.48
CA GLU A 203 24.46 -12.60 -14.69
C GLU A 203 25.00 -11.16 -14.85
N GLU A 204 24.12 -10.16 -14.88
CA GLU A 204 24.46 -8.74 -15.10
C GLU A 204 24.42 -7.92 -13.80
N ALA A 205 25.28 -6.92 -13.67
CA ALA A 205 25.30 -6.04 -12.51
C ALA A 205 24.27 -4.91 -12.67
N ALA A 206 23.12 -5.04 -12.00
CA ALA A 206 22.02 -4.07 -12.08
C ALA A 206 22.38 -2.73 -11.42
N VAL A 207 22.98 -2.78 -10.23
CA VAL A 207 23.53 -1.59 -9.53
C VAL A 207 24.81 -1.93 -8.77
N ILE A 208 25.62 -0.91 -8.52
CA ILE A 208 26.84 -1.00 -7.71
C ILE A 208 26.67 -0.27 -6.38
N LEU A 209 27.26 -0.81 -5.31
CA LEU A 209 27.50 -0.15 -4.04
C LEU A 209 29.02 0.03 -3.92
N TYR A 210 29.46 1.28 -3.83
CA TYR A 210 30.88 1.64 -3.87
C TYR A 210 31.24 2.62 -2.75
N ALA A 211 32.29 2.32 -1.99
CA ALA A 211 32.95 3.25 -1.08
C ALA A 211 34.48 3.21 -1.29
N GLN A 212 35.08 4.40 -1.33
CA GLN A 212 36.53 4.56 -1.39
C GLN A 212 37.18 4.13 -0.06
N PRO A 213 38.42 3.63 -0.07
CA PRO A 213 39.19 3.39 1.15
C PRO A 213 39.29 4.66 2.00
N SER A 214 38.95 4.55 3.29
CA SER A 214 39.00 5.62 4.28
C SER A 214 39.53 5.10 5.61
N ASP A 215 40.13 5.97 6.41
CA ASP A 215 40.49 5.69 7.82
C ASP A 215 39.27 5.50 8.72
N ARG A 216 38.10 6.01 8.28
CA ARG A 216 36.81 5.88 8.96
C ARG A 216 35.84 5.02 8.17
N SER A 217 35.43 3.90 8.75
CA SER A 217 34.34 3.07 8.26
C SER A 217 33.02 3.85 8.21
N ILE A 218 32.22 3.59 7.17
CA ILE A 218 30.90 4.19 6.97
C ILE A 218 29.86 3.11 6.67
N MET A 219 28.61 3.36 7.06
CA MET A 219 27.48 2.58 6.56
C MET A 219 27.14 3.07 5.14
N GLN A 220 26.93 2.15 4.21
CA GLN A 220 26.49 2.43 2.85
C GLN A 220 25.25 1.62 2.52
N SER A 221 24.34 2.25 1.79
CA SER A 221 23.06 1.68 1.39
C SER A 221 22.90 1.85 -0.11
N GLN A 222 22.45 0.80 -0.79
CA GLN A 222 22.06 0.86 -2.19
C GLN A 222 20.70 0.18 -2.36
N SER A 223 19.81 0.79 -3.13
CA SER A 223 18.48 0.26 -3.38
C SER A 223 18.05 0.42 -4.84
N VAL A 224 17.26 -0.52 -5.33
CA VAL A 224 16.82 -0.58 -6.73
C VAL A 224 15.44 -1.22 -6.83
N MET A 225 14.64 -0.77 -7.79
CA MET A 225 13.43 -1.47 -8.22
C MET A 225 13.70 -2.19 -9.53
N LEU A 226 13.34 -3.47 -9.62
CA LEU A 226 13.55 -4.31 -10.79
C LEU A 226 12.25 -5.00 -11.18
N ALA A 227 11.94 -5.01 -12.48
CA ALA A 227 10.92 -5.88 -13.04
C ALA A 227 11.55 -7.25 -13.27
N LEU A 228 10.98 -8.30 -12.66
CA LEU A 228 11.51 -9.66 -12.71
C LEU A 228 10.50 -10.61 -13.36
N ALA A 229 11.02 -11.57 -14.12
CA ALA A 229 10.27 -12.73 -14.60
C ALA A 229 10.37 -13.90 -13.60
N PRO A 230 9.41 -14.85 -13.60
CA PRO A 230 9.52 -16.06 -12.79
C PRO A 230 10.83 -16.83 -13.08
N GLY A 231 11.60 -17.13 -12.04
CA GLY A 231 12.91 -17.79 -12.15
C GLY A 231 14.12 -16.86 -12.30
N ASP A 232 13.91 -15.54 -12.45
CA ASP A 232 15.00 -14.57 -12.37
C ASP A 232 15.67 -14.59 -11.00
N ARG A 233 17.00 -14.42 -10.99
CA ARG A 233 17.81 -14.41 -9.77
C ARG A 233 18.28 -13.01 -9.43
N VAL A 234 18.16 -12.62 -8.16
CA VAL A 234 18.76 -11.37 -7.64
C VAL A 234 19.64 -11.68 -6.44
N TRP A 235 20.89 -11.21 -6.48
CA TRP A 235 21.92 -11.59 -5.50
C TRP A 235 22.99 -10.51 -5.37
N ALA A 236 23.88 -10.63 -4.38
CA ALA A 236 24.98 -9.69 -4.15
C ALA A 236 26.34 -10.39 -4.30
N ARG A 237 27.34 -9.70 -4.84
CA ARG A 237 28.73 -10.21 -4.93
C ARG A 237 29.77 -9.14 -4.75
N LEU A 238 30.91 -9.50 -4.15
CA LEU A 238 32.08 -8.63 -4.10
C LEU A 238 32.76 -8.57 -5.47
N PHE A 239 33.16 -7.38 -5.88
CA PHE A 239 34.04 -7.19 -7.03
C PHE A 239 35.40 -7.86 -6.78
N LYS A 240 35.96 -8.50 -7.80
CA LYS A 240 37.25 -9.20 -7.74
C LYS A 240 38.40 -8.23 -7.44
N ARG A 241 39.14 -8.49 -6.36
CA ARG A 241 40.39 -7.82 -5.99
C ARG A 241 41.18 -8.72 -5.04
N GLU A 242 42.50 -8.60 -5.04
CA GLU A 242 43.38 -9.40 -4.17
C GLU A 242 43.34 -8.90 -2.72
N ARG A 243 42.25 -9.21 -1.98
CA ARG A 243 41.98 -8.79 -0.59
C ARG A 243 41.93 -7.26 -0.36
N GLU A 244 41.91 -6.44 -1.40
CA GLU A 244 41.76 -4.97 -1.29
C GLU A 244 40.30 -4.54 -1.08
N ASN A 245 39.35 -5.30 -1.63
CA ASN A 245 37.92 -5.08 -1.43
C ASN A 245 37.43 -5.91 -0.22
N ALA A 246 36.64 -5.30 0.67
CA ALA A 246 36.13 -5.94 1.88
C ALA A 246 34.81 -5.32 2.37
N VAL A 247 34.08 -6.10 3.17
CA VAL A 247 32.88 -5.69 3.91
C VAL A 247 33.03 -6.05 5.39
N TYR A 248 32.65 -5.12 6.27
CA TYR A 248 32.76 -5.29 7.72
C TYR A 248 31.46 -5.82 8.32
N SER A 249 31.59 -6.80 9.22
CA SER A 249 30.62 -7.15 10.25
C SER A 249 31.32 -8.02 11.31
N ASP A 250 30.74 -8.13 12.50
CA ASP A 250 31.21 -9.02 13.58
C ASP A 250 30.11 -9.99 14.07
N ASP A 251 30.48 -10.90 14.96
CA ASP A 251 29.61 -11.96 15.49
C ASP A 251 28.54 -11.44 16.48
N VAL A 252 28.71 -10.21 16.98
CA VAL A 252 27.79 -9.54 17.90
C VAL A 252 26.67 -8.87 17.10
N ASP A 253 27.03 -7.85 16.31
CA ASP A 253 26.11 -6.94 15.64
C ASP A 253 25.98 -7.24 14.13
N THR A 254 24.80 -7.04 13.55
CA THR A 254 24.55 -7.34 12.13
C THR A 254 24.62 -6.06 11.29
N TYR A 255 25.79 -5.80 10.72
CA TYR A 255 26.05 -4.58 9.94
C TYR A 255 25.74 -4.72 8.44
N ILE A 256 25.63 -5.94 7.94
CA ILE A 256 25.32 -6.24 6.54
C ILE A 256 23.91 -6.83 6.47
N THR A 257 23.02 -6.19 5.73
CA THR A 257 21.64 -6.66 5.54
C THR A 257 21.24 -6.56 4.08
N PHE A 258 20.57 -7.59 3.57
CA PHE A 258 19.96 -7.58 2.24
C PHE A 258 18.49 -7.96 2.34
N SER A 259 17.64 -7.14 1.74
CA SER A 259 16.19 -7.25 1.84
C SER A 259 15.54 -6.99 0.49
N GLY A 260 14.41 -7.62 0.25
CA GLY A 260 13.61 -7.33 -0.92
C GLY A 260 12.19 -7.85 -0.81
N HIS A 261 11.28 -7.24 -1.57
CA HIS A 261 9.87 -7.61 -1.59
C HIS A 261 9.20 -7.29 -2.92
N LEU A 262 8.15 -8.06 -3.24
CA LEU A 262 7.22 -7.78 -4.33
C LEU A 262 6.40 -6.52 -4.00
N ILE A 263 6.49 -5.49 -4.84
CA ILE A 263 5.66 -4.27 -4.74
C ILE A 263 4.31 -4.51 -5.42
N LYS A 264 4.35 -5.07 -6.64
CA LYS A 264 3.18 -5.30 -7.48
C LYS A 264 3.39 -6.54 -8.36
N PRO A 265 2.52 -7.57 -8.29
CA PRO A 265 2.49 -8.61 -9.31
C PRO A 265 2.04 -8.02 -10.65
N GLU A 266 2.61 -8.52 -11.73
CA GLU A 266 2.08 -8.32 -13.07
C GLU A 266 1.14 -9.48 -13.36
N ASP A 267 -0.09 -9.17 -13.79
CA ASP A 267 -1.05 -10.16 -14.25
C ASP A 267 -0.75 -10.47 -15.73
N ASP A 268 -0.75 -11.76 -16.10
CA ASP A 268 -0.59 -12.23 -17.49
C ASP A 268 -1.89 -12.08 -18.30
#